data_AF-A0A2E8MAK2-F1
#
_entry.id   AF-A0A2E8MAK2-F1
#
_cell.length_a   1.000
_cell.length_b   1.000
_cell.length_c   1.000
_cell.angle_alpha   90.00
_cell.angle_beta   90.00
_cell.angle_gamma   90.00
#
_symmetry.space_group_name_H-M   'P 1'
#
loop_
_entity.id
_entity.type
_entity.pdbx_description
1 polymer ?
#
loop_
_entity_poly.entity_id
_entity_poly.type
_entity_poly.pdbx_seq_one_letter_code
_entity_poly.pdbx_strand_id
1 'polypeptide(L)' 'MKKTLLTLSAIVSTALFSSCQGTPSQQAAGGALLGAGLGAVIGHQSGHAAEGAAIGAGAGGLAGYANAPQQQQPVYYR' A
#
# COMPACT_ATOMS: atom_id res chain seq x y z
N MET A 1 -18.68 -13.87 0.68
CA MET A 1 -18.13 -14.42 1.94
C MET A 1 -16.97 -15.39 1.71
N LYS A 2 -17.14 -16.53 1.00
CA LYS A 2 -16.02 -17.47 0.72
C LYS A 2 -14.91 -16.86 -0.14
N LYS A 3 -15.29 -16.06 -1.14
CA LYS A 3 -14.36 -15.39 -2.08
C LYS A 3 -13.60 -14.24 -1.42
N THR A 4 -14.26 -13.49 -0.52
CA THR A 4 -13.67 -12.36 0.20
C THR A 4 -12.53 -12.79 1.12
N LEU A 5 -12.70 -13.91 1.83
CA LEU A 5 -11.63 -14.49 2.67
C LEU A 5 -10.43 -14.97 1.84
N LEU A 6 -10.69 -15.55 0.66
CA LEU A 6 -9.63 -15.97 -0.27
C LEU A 6 -8.83 -14.78 -0.83
N THR A 7 -9.51 -13.69 -1.21
CA THR A 7 -8.83 -12.49 -1.72
C THR A 7 -8.00 -11.82 -0.62
N LEU A 8 -8.55 -11.70 0.60
CA LEU A 8 -7.83 -11.07 1.72
C LEU A 8 -6.58 -11.85 2.12
N SER A 9 -6.65 -13.19 2.11
CA SER A 9 -5.49 -14.08 2.37
C SER A 9 -4.40 -13.95 1.29
N ALA A 10 -4.78 -13.86 0.02
CA ALA A 10 -3.81 -13.67 -1.06
C ALA A 10 -3.06 -12.33 -0.97
N ILE A 11 -3.78 -11.26 -0.61
CA ILE A 11 -3.23 -9.90 -0.48
C ILE A 11 -2.17 -9.84 0.63
N VAL A 12 -2.43 -10.49 1.77
CA VAL A 12 -1.50 -10.47 2.91
C VAL A 12 -0.20 -11.21 2.59
N SER A 13 -0.26 -12.32 1.83
CA SER A 13 0.94 -13.07 1.43
C SER A 13 1.83 -12.29 0.46
N THR A 14 1.27 -11.48 -0.43
CA THR A 14 2.04 -10.65 -1.36
C THR A 14 2.67 -9.42 -0.70
N ALA A 15 2.04 -8.88 0.36
CA ALA A 15 2.58 -7.72 1.08
C ALA A 15 3.89 -8.04 1.82
N LEU A 16 4.08 -9.28 2.24
CA LEU A 16 5.30 -9.73 2.95
C LEU A 16 6.53 -9.86 2.06
N PHE A 17 6.35 -9.92 0.73
CA PHE A 17 7.45 -10.09 -0.23
C PHE A 17 7.90 -8.79 -0.91
N SER A 18 7.21 -7.67 -0.71
CA SER A 18 7.46 -6.42 -1.43
C SER A 18 8.20 -5.37 -0.59
N SER A 19 9.33 -5.76 0.00
CA SER A 19 10.26 -4.84 0.66
C SER A 19 11.25 -4.26 -0.37
N CYS A 20 10.75 -3.61 -1.43
CA CYS A 20 11.63 -2.89 -2.35
C CYS A 20 11.98 -1.52 -1.76
N GLN A 21 13.26 -1.32 -1.45
CA GLN A 21 13.81 -0.11 -0.82
C GLN A 21 13.73 1.08 -1.79
N GLY A 22 12.66 1.88 -1.72
CA GLY A 22 12.46 3.13 -2.48
C GLY A 22 12.67 4.39 -1.65
N THR A 23 12.69 5.57 -2.30
CA THR A 23 12.67 6.86 -1.59
C THR A 23 11.34 7.06 -0.86
N PRO A 24 11.27 7.91 0.18
CA PRO A 24 10.04 8.09 0.97
C PRO A 24 8.83 8.54 0.17
N SER A 25 9.05 9.43 -0.80
CA SER A 25 8.01 9.87 -1.73
C SER A 25 7.52 8.75 -2.63
N GLN A 26 8.43 7.89 -3.09
CA GLN A 26 8.10 6.76 -3.96
C GLN A 26 7.40 5.64 -3.19
N GLN A 27 7.78 5.42 -1.93
CA GLN A 27 7.12 4.48 -1.02
C GLN A 27 5.70 4.97 -0.66
N ALA A 28 5.53 6.26 -0.41
CA ALA A 28 4.23 6.87 -0.17
C ALA A 28 3.33 6.81 -1.43
N ALA A 29 3.85 7.16 -2.60
CA ALA A 29 3.10 7.08 -3.85
C ALA A 29 2.75 5.63 -4.23
N GLY A 30 3.70 4.70 -4.06
CA GLY A 30 3.48 3.27 -4.29
C GLY A 30 2.45 2.69 -3.33
N GLY A 31 2.57 3.00 -2.04
CA GLY A 31 1.59 2.63 -1.02
C GLY A 31 0.21 3.19 -1.29
N ALA A 32 0.10 4.45 -1.74
CA ALA A 32 -1.17 5.07 -2.10
C ALA A 32 -1.81 4.40 -3.33
N LEU A 33 -1.04 4.13 -4.39
CA LEU A 33 -1.56 3.46 -5.59
C LEU A 33 -1.99 2.01 -5.29
N LEU A 34 -1.17 1.26 -4.57
CA LEU A 34 -1.50 -0.12 -4.18
C LEU A 34 -2.70 -0.16 -3.25
N GLY A 35 -2.72 0.71 -2.24
CA GLY A 35 -3.83 0.86 -1.31
C GLY A 35 -5.12 1.27 -2.03
N ALA A 36 -5.05 2.18 -3.01
CA ALA A 36 -6.18 2.57 -3.83
C ALA A 36 -6.75 1.40 -4.64
N GLY A 37 -5.88 0.64 -5.31
CA GLY A 37 -6.30 -0.53 -6.09
C GLY A 37 -6.96 -1.59 -5.22
N LEU A 38 -6.35 -1.93 -4.08
CA LEU A 38 -6.89 -2.89 -3.12
C LEU A 38 -8.22 -2.39 -2.52
N GLY A 39 -8.24 -1.14 -2.08
CA GLY A 39 -9.41 -0.50 -1.53
C GLY A 39 -10.57 -0.42 -2.52
N ALA A 40 -10.28 -0.15 -3.80
CA ALA A 40 -11.27 -0.15 -4.87
C ALA A 40 -11.89 -1.53 -5.08
N VAL A 41 -11.07 -2.58 -5.12
CA VAL A 41 -11.54 -3.96 -5.29
C VAL A 41 -12.41 -4.39 -4.11
N ILE A 42 -12.02 -4.04 -2.89
CA ILE A 42 -12.78 -4.34 -1.67
C ILE A 42 -14.09 -3.54 -1.65
N GLY A 43 -14.02 -2.23 -1.87
CA GLY A 43 -15.17 -1.33 -1.86
C GLY A 43 -16.17 -1.61 -3.00
N HIS A 44 -15.69 -2.02 -4.17
CA HIS A 44 -16.53 -2.39 -5.32
C HIS A 44 -17.49 -3.54 -4.98
N GLN A 45 -17.08 -4.47 -4.10
CA GLN A 45 -17.96 -5.55 -3.67
C GLN A 45 -19.13 -5.09 -2.79
N SER A 46 -19.03 -3.89 -2.19
CA SER A 46 -20.09 -3.27 -1.41
C SER A 46 -20.80 -2.13 -2.14
N GLY A 47 -20.48 -1.89 -3.43
CA GLY A 47 -21.01 -0.75 -4.19
C GLY A 47 -20.27 0.58 -3.94
N HIS A 48 -19.20 0.56 -3.15
CA HIS A 48 -18.43 1.73 -2.70
C HIS A 48 -17.00 1.69 -3.22
N ALA A 49 -16.83 1.44 -4.53
CA ALA A 49 -15.50 1.32 -5.15
C ALA A 49 -14.67 2.60 -4.97
N ALA A 50 -15.28 3.76 -5.19
CA ALA A 50 -14.60 5.05 -5.09
C ALA A 50 -14.19 5.39 -3.65
N GLU A 51 -15.07 5.15 -2.68
CA GLU A 51 -14.76 5.35 -1.25
C GLU A 51 -13.68 4.38 -0.79
N GLY A 52 -13.78 3.10 -1.18
CA GLY A 52 -12.74 2.11 -0.91
C GLY A 52 -11.39 2.51 -1.49
N ALA A 53 -11.37 3.01 -2.73
CA ALA A 53 -10.16 3.51 -3.37
C ALA A 53 -9.57 4.72 -2.64
N ALA A 54 -10.40 5.69 -2.24
CA ALA A 54 -9.96 6.89 -1.55
C ALA A 54 -9.38 6.57 -0.16
N ILE A 55 -10.07 5.74 0.62
CA ILE A 55 -9.61 5.28 1.94
C ILE A 55 -8.34 4.45 1.79
N GLY A 56 -8.31 3.53 0.83
CA GLY A 56 -7.16 2.71 0.53
C GLY A 56 -5.94 3.54 0.10
N ALA A 57 -6.13 4.58 -0.71
CA ALA A 57 -5.08 5.49 -1.13
C ALA A 57 -4.49 6.27 0.04
N GLY A 58 -5.36 6.82 0.90
CA GLY A 58 -4.94 7.54 2.10
C GLY A 58 -4.19 6.64 3.06
N ALA A 59 -4.77 5.49 3.43
CA ALA A 59 -4.17 4.55 4.35
C ALA A 59 -2.86 3.95 3.80
N GLY A 60 -2.84 3.56 2.52
CA GLY A 60 -1.66 3.00 1.88
C GLY A 60 -0.54 4.02 1.69
N GLY A 61 -0.87 5.28 1.39
CA GLY A 61 0.12 6.35 1.26
C GLY A 61 0.76 6.74 2.58
N LEU A 62 -0.06 6.84 3.64
CA LEU A 62 0.42 7.09 5.00
C LEU A 62 1.27 5.92 5.52
N ALA A 63 0.82 4.68 5.30
CA ALA A 63 1.59 3.50 5.67
C ALA A 63 2.91 3.42 4.87
N GLY A 64 2.88 3.72 3.58
CA GLY A 64 4.08 3.79 2.74
C GLY A 64 5.05 4.87 3.21
N TYR A 65 4.57 6.05 3.57
CA TYR A 65 5.42 7.12 4.12
C TYR A 65 6.00 6.75 5.50
N ALA A 66 5.19 6.16 6.39
CA ALA A 66 5.61 5.76 7.73
C ALA A 66 6.63 4.60 7.73
N ASN A 67 6.51 3.70 6.76
CA ASN A 67 7.44 2.58 6.56
C ASN A 67 8.55 2.91 5.54
N ALA A 68 8.64 4.16 5.09
CA ALA A 68 9.77 4.57 4.28
C ALA A 68 11.04 4.47 5.13
N PRO A 69 12.10 3.80 4.64
CA PRO A 69 13.37 3.85 5.33
C PRO A 69 13.76 5.32 5.45
N GLN A 70 14.03 5.78 6.68
CA GLN A 70 14.62 7.09 6.90
C GLN A 70 15.84 7.14 5.98
N GLN A 71 15.90 8.11 5.07
CA GLN A 71 17.04 8.27 4.17
C GLN A 71 18.27 8.40 5.07
N GLN A 72 18.98 7.30 5.27
CA GLN A 72 20.32 7.30 5.81
C GLN A 72 21.09 8.10 4.76
N GLN A 73 21.36 9.36 5.10
CA GLN A 73 22.09 10.30 4.28
C GLN A 73 23.30 9.56 3.69
N PRO A 74 23.59 9.69 2.39
CA PRO A 74 24.82 9.14 1.85
C PRO A 74 25.95 9.73 2.67
N VAL A 75 26.53 8.92 3.55
CA VAL A 75 27.69 9.29 4.34
C VAL A 75 28.75 9.59 3.28
N TYR A 76 29.04 10.86 3.08
CA TYR A 76 30.11 11.30 2.20
C TYR A 76 31.40 10.72 2.78
N TYR A 77 31.95 9.70 2.12
CA TYR A 77 33.20 9.06 2.53
C TYR A 77 34.28 10.14 2.57
N ARG A 78 34.93 10.30 3.74
CA ARG A 78 36.07 11.19 3.94
C ARG A 78 37.36 10.37 4.03
#